data_AF-A0A9D5VVK8-F1
#
_entry.id   AF-A0A9D5VVK8-F1
#
_cell.length_a   1.000
_cell.length_b   1.000
_cell.length_c   1.000
_cell.angle_alpha   90.00
_cell.angle_beta   90.00
_cell.angle_gamma   90.00
#
_symmetry.space_group_name_H-M   'P 1'
#
loop_
_entity.id
_entity.type
_entity.pdbx_description
1 polymer ?
#
loop_
_entity_poly.entity_id
_entity_poly.type
_entity_poly.pdbx_seq_one_letter_code
_entity_poly.pdbx_strand_id
1 'polypeptide(L)'
;SINIGCITVTGKTVGENIKGVKVLDLDVIRPINNAYHAEGGLAVLFGNIAPDGCVVKQSAVVEEMLIHEGPARVFDSEEEATAAIMGNKINKGEVIVIRYEGPMGGPGMREMLTPTSAICGMKLDSDVALITDGRFSGGTRGAAIGHVSPEAMQGGIIAIIQEGDIISIDISNKKINLKISDEEIKERLLNWTAPEPKITHGYMARYAKMVSSASKGAVFKT
;
A
#
# COMPACT_ATOMS: atom_id res chain seq x y z
N SER A 1 15.12 3.23 19.54
CA SER A 1 15.75 2.51 20.67
C SER A 1 14.78 1.45 21.19
N ILE A 2 15.28 0.36 21.76
CA ILE A 2 14.44 -0.73 22.31
C ILE A 2 14.12 -0.42 23.78
N ASN A 3 12.86 -0.54 24.20
CA ASN A 3 12.49 -0.45 25.62
C ASN A 3 12.78 -1.77 26.34
N ILE A 4 13.93 -1.83 27.03
CA ILE A 4 14.39 -3.05 27.70
C ILE A 4 13.58 -3.43 28.96
N GLY A 5 12.80 -2.50 29.52
CA GLY A 5 12.00 -2.72 30.73
C GLY A 5 10.64 -3.37 30.48
N CYS A 6 10.22 -3.57 29.23
CA CYS A 6 8.95 -4.19 28.90
C CYS A 6 8.88 -5.64 29.40
N ILE A 7 7.82 -5.98 30.15
CA ILE A 7 7.53 -7.35 30.57
C ILE A 7 7.16 -8.22 29.35
N THR A 8 7.55 -9.48 29.39
CA THR A 8 7.27 -10.48 28.35
C THR A 8 6.50 -11.67 28.93
N VAL A 9 6.04 -12.57 28.05
CA VAL A 9 5.31 -13.81 28.43
C VAL A 9 6.13 -14.77 29.28
N THR A 10 7.46 -14.60 29.39
CA THR A 10 8.32 -15.40 30.28
C THR A 10 8.27 -14.92 31.73
N GLY A 11 7.54 -13.83 32.03
CA GLY A 11 7.54 -13.16 33.32
C GLY A 11 8.76 -12.28 33.57
N LYS A 12 9.71 -12.25 32.62
CA LYS A 12 10.91 -11.39 32.66
C LYS A 12 10.79 -10.22 31.69
N THR A 13 11.62 -9.21 31.89
CA THR A 13 11.78 -8.07 30.99
C THR A 13 12.49 -8.44 29.68
N VAL A 14 12.31 -7.63 28.64
CA VAL A 14 13.05 -7.78 27.36
C VAL A 14 14.56 -7.81 27.61
N GLY A 15 15.08 -6.90 28.45
CA GLY A 15 16.50 -6.81 28.78
C GLY A 15 17.06 -8.06 29.46
N GLU A 16 16.29 -8.67 30.37
CA GLU A 16 16.68 -9.92 31.03
C GLU A 16 16.71 -11.09 30.04
N ASN A 17 15.76 -11.17 29.12
CA ASN A 17 15.70 -12.24 28.13
C ASN A 17 16.85 -12.19 27.12
N ILE A 18 17.28 -10.98 26.71
CA ILE A 18 18.37 -10.82 25.72
C ILE A 18 19.76 -10.73 26.35
N LYS A 19 19.86 -10.81 27.69
CA LYS A 19 21.13 -10.68 28.40
C LYS A 19 22.11 -11.78 27.98
N GLY A 20 23.30 -11.38 27.53
CA GLY A 20 24.37 -12.29 27.12
C GLY A 20 24.21 -12.88 25.72
N VAL A 21 23.12 -12.58 25.01
CA VAL A 21 22.93 -12.96 23.61
C VAL A 21 23.87 -12.13 22.72
N LYS A 22 24.47 -12.79 21.73
CA LYS A 22 25.39 -12.17 20.76
C LYS A 22 24.91 -12.44 19.35
N VAL A 23 25.21 -11.52 18.44
CA VAL A 23 25.04 -11.75 17.00
C VAL A 23 26.05 -12.81 16.56
N LEU A 24 25.58 -13.87 15.91
CA LEU A 24 26.40 -14.99 15.45
C LEU A 24 26.98 -14.77 14.06
N ASP A 25 26.30 -13.98 13.23
CA ASP A 25 26.65 -13.71 11.84
C ASP A 25 26.34 -12.24 11.52
N LEU A 26 27.39 -11.47 11.26
CA LEU A 26 27.31 -10.03 10.97
C LEU A 26 26.97 -9.74 9.51
N ASP A 27 27.02 -10.72 8.62
CA ASP A 27 26.56 -10.57 7.23
C ASP A 27 25.03 -10.73 7.15
N VAL A 28 24.45 -11.53 8.05
CA VAL A 28 23.00 -11.70 8.22
C VAL A 28 22.40 -10.57 9.08
N ILE A 29 22.92 -10.34 10.30
CA ILE A 29 22.48 -9.25 11.18
C ILE A 29 23.57 -8.19 11.21
N ARG A 30 23.47 -7.25 10.27
CA ARG A 30 24.48 -6.21 10.06
C ARG A 30 24.54 -5.20 11.20
N PRO A 31 25.74 -4.71 11.56
CA PRO A 31 25.87 -3.63 12.53
C PRO A 31 25.33 -2.31 11.96
N ILE A 32 24.97 -1.37 12.84
CA ILE A 32 24.33 -0.09 12.47
C ILE A 32 25.18 0.71 11.47
N ASN A 33 26.50 0.68 11.61
CA ASN A 33 27.43 1.37 10.71
C ASN A 33 27.61 0.71 9.33
N ASN A 34 27.02 -0.47 9.11
CA ASN A 34 27.02 -1.19 7.84
C ASN A 34 25.61 -1.70 7.49
N ALA A 35 24.56 -0.97 7.89
CA ALA A 35 23.19 -1.32 7.57
C ALA A 35 22.92 -1.23 6.06
N TYR A 36 21.97 -2.02 5.53
CA TYR A 36 21.55 -1.93 4.13
C TYR A 36 21.00 -0.53 3.79
N HIS A 37 20.25 0.07 4.73
CA HIS A 37 19.73 1.42 4.63
C HIS A 37 19.84 2.10 6.00
N ALA A 38 19.98 3.43 6.00
CA ALA A 38 20.03 4.23 7.22
C ALA A 38 18.65 4.28 7.93
N GLU A 39 17.58 4.18 7.16
CA GLU A 39 16.20 4.21 7.65
C GLU A 39 15.54 2.82 7.58
N GLY A 40 14.44 2.66 8.32
CA GLY A 40 13.65 1.42 8.32
C GLY A 40 13.05 1.12 6.94
N GLY A 41 12.78 -0.16 6.65
CA GLY A 41 12.31 -0.58 5.33
C GLY A 41 10.86 -0.23 4.99
N LEU A 42 10.11 0.39 5.90
CA LEU A 42 8.72 0.80 5.72
C LEU A 42 8.60 2.32 5.82
N ALA A 43 7.88 2.93 4.88
CA ALA A 43 7.47 4.32 4.94
C ALA A 43 5.94 4.42 4.91
N VAL A 44 5.43 5.43 5.62
CA VAL A 44 4.02 5.83 5.57
C VAL A 44 3.95 7.12 4.76
N LEU A 45 3.17 7.13 3.69
CA LEU A 45 2.96 8.31 2.84
C LEU A 45 1.60 8.93 3.15
N PHE A 46 1.50 10.24 2.99
CA PHE A 46 0.28 11.01 3.15
C PHE A 46 0.06 11.95 1.97
N GLY A 47 -1.17 12.40 1.76
CA GLY A 47 -1.49 13.40 0.76
C GLY A 47 -2.96 13.30 0.36
N ASN A 48 -3.36 13.97 -0.71
CA ASN A 48 -4.80 14.00 -1.04
C ASN A 48 -5.35 12.59 -1.36
N ILE A 49 -4.57 11.70 -2.01
CA ILE A 49 -4.98 10.31 -2.30
C ILE A 49 -5.20 9.51 -1.01
N ALA A 50 -4.34 9.72 0.00
CA ALA A 50 -4.29 8.95 1.23
C ALA A 50 -4.20 9.87 2.47
N PRO A 51 -5.27 10.58 2.83
CA PRO A 51 -5.24 11.52 3.94
C PRO A 51 -5.07 10.82 5.30
N ASP A 52 -5.52 9.57 5.42
CA ASP A 52 -5.31 8.72 6.61
C ASP A 52 -4.04 7.85 6.51
N GLY A 53 -3.28 8.04 5.42
CA GLY A 53 -2.02 7.36 5.16
C GLY A 53 -2.13 6.13 4.26
N CYS A 54 -0.98 5.74 3.73
CA CYS A 54 -0.74 4.48 3.01
C CYS A 54 0.68 3.99 3.28
N VAL A 55 1.00 2.74 2.93
CA VAL A 55 2.26 2.09 3.29
C VAL A 55 3.02 1.61 2.06
N VAL A 56 4.33 1.87 2.03
CA VAL A 56 5.26 1.33 1.04
C VAL A 56 6.47 0.70 1.72
N LYS A 57 6.96 -0.40 1.16
CA LYS A 57 8.23 -1.02 1.57
C LYS A 57 9.39 -0.33 0.86
N GLN A 58 9.81 0.83 1.36
CA GLN A 58 10.84 1.66 0.72
C GLN A 58 12.18 0.95 0.49
N SER A 59 12.54 -0.05 1.31
CA SER A 59 13.78 -0.82 1.08
C SER A 59 13.71 -1.78 -0.11
N ALA A 60 12.55 -1.95 -0.72
CA ALA A 60 12.35 -2.76 -1.92
C ALA A 60 12.13 -1.91 -3.18
N VAL A 61 12.23 -0.57 -3.06
CA VAL A 61 12.09 0.40 -4.14
C VAL A 61 13.48 0.79 -4.63
N VAL A 62 13.67 0.84 -5.95
CA VAL A 62 14.91 1.32 -6.56
C VAL A 62 14.98 2.85 -6.47
N GLU A 63 16.19 3.41 -6.44
CA GLU A 63 16.42 4.85 -6.20
C GLU A 63 15.64 5.72 -7.20
N GLU A 64 15.59 5.31 -8.46
CA GLU A 64 14.91 6.03 -9.54
C GLU A 64 13.39 6.09 -9.38
N MET A 65 12.82 5.22 -8.54
CA MET A 65 11.38 5.14 -8.25
C MET A 65 11.00 5.74 -6.90
N LEU A 66 11.95 6.32 -6.15
CA LEU A 66 11.65 7.03 -4.90
C LEU A 66 10.82 8.30 -5.14
N ILE A 67 11.02 8.93 -6.29
CA ILE A 67 10.21 10.06 -6.77
C ILE A 67 9.71 9.67 -8.16
N HIS A 68 8.40 9.50 -8.28
CA HIS A 68 7.76 9.05 -9.50
C HIS A 68 6.51 9.88 -9.77
N GLU A 69 6.33 10.32 -11.02
CA GLU A 69 5.13 11.03 -11.45
C GLU A 69 4.71 10.50 -12.81
N GLY A 70 3.42 10.15 -12.94
CA GLY A 70 2.96 9.37 -14.09
C GLY A 70 1.45 9.34 -14.26
N PRO A 71 0.95 9.06 -15.48
CA PRO A 71 -0.47 8.92 -15.74
C PRO A 71 -1.02 7.64 -15.10
N ALA A 72 -2.24 7.74 -14.56
CA ALA A 72 -2.94 6.65 -13.92
C ALA A 72 -3.47 5.63 -14.95
N ARG A 73 -3.33 4.35 -14.64
CA ARG A 73 -4.03 3.22 -15.27
C ARG A 73 -4.93 2.59 -14.23
N VAL A 74 -6.25 2.63 -14.41
CA VAL A 74 -7.20 2.40 -13.31
C VAL A 74 -7.96 1.08 -13.50
N PHE A 75 -8.01 0.28 -12.43
CA PHE A 75 -8.65 -1.03 -12.41
C PHE A 75 -9.49 -1.20 -11.13
N ASP A 76 -10.64 -1.85 -11.26
CA ASP A 76 -11.59 -2.07 -10.15
C ASP A 76 -11.43 -3.46 -9.51
N SER A 77 -10.45 -4.23 -10.00
CA SER A 77 -10.07 -5.53 -9.45
C SER A 77 -8.61 -5.92 -9.73
N GLU A 78 -8.06 -6.81 -8.90
CA GLU A 78 -6.75 -7.45 -9.14
C GLU A 78 -6.72 -8.18 -10.49
N GLU A 79 -7.81 -8.85 -10.85
CA GLU A 79 -7.91 -9.66 -12.07
C GLU A 79 -7.77 -8.78 -13.32
N GLU A 80 -8.45 -7.64 -13.37
CA GLU A 80 -8.35 -6.69 -14.48
C GLU A 80 -6.95 -6.10 -14.61
N ALA A 81 -6.34 -5.69 -13.48
CA ALA A 81 -4.99 -5.17 -13.47
C ALA A 81 -3.99 -6.23 -13.96
N THR A 82 -4.10 -7.46 -13.46
CA THR A 82 -3.24 -8.59 -13.87
C THR A 82 -3.39 -8.88 -15.36
N ALA A 83 -4.62 -8.91 -15.88
CA ALA A 83 -4.88 -9.14 -17.30
C ALA A 83 -4.29 -8.03 -18.19
N ALA A 84 -4.33 -6.77 -17.74
CA ALA A 84 -3.72 -5.65 -18.45
C ALA A 84 -2.18 -5.74 -18.46
N ILE A 85 -1.56 -6.05 -17.33
CA ILE A 85 -0.11 -6.24 -17.20
C ILE A 85 0.34 -7.37 -18.13
N MET A 86 -0.23 -8.57 -17.98
CA MET A 86 0.12 -9.73 -18.80
C MET A 86 -0.20 -9.53 -20.30
N GLY A 87 -1.17 -8.67 -20.61
CA GLY A 87 -1.54 -8.29 -21.96
C GLY A 87 -0.65 -7.23 -22.60
N ASN A 88 0.45 -6.80 -21.96
CA ASN A 88 1.32 -5.69 -22.40
C ASN A 88 0.57 -4.38 -22.61
N LYS A 89 -0.45 -4.09 -21.79
CA LYS A 89 -1.23 -2.84 -21.85
C LYS A 89 -0.76 -1.78 -20.86
N ILE A 90 0.42 -1.99 -20.26
CA ILE A 90 1.05 -1.08 -19.32
C ILE A 90 2.31 -0.52 -19.96
N ASN A 91 2.44 0.80 -19.93
CA ASN A 91 3.59 1.54 -20.43
C ASN A 91 4.51 1.94 -19.27
N LYS A 92 5.79 2.15 -19.60
CA LYS A 92 6.75 2.72 -18.65
C LYS A 92 6.31 4.12 -18.22
N GLY A 93 6.49 4.43 -16.94
CA GLY A 93 6.09 5.71 -16.36
C GLY A 93 4.65 5.75 -15.86
N GLU A 94 3.85 4.70 -16.05
CA GLU A 94 2.46 4.67 -15.59
C GLU A 94 2.33 4.33 -14.10
N VAL A 95 1.24 4.79 -13.49
CA VAL A 95 0.84 4.44 -12.13
C VAL A 95 -0.40 3.56 -12.18
N ILE A 96 -0.25 2.28 -11.89
CA ILE A 96 -1.35 1.33 -11.82
C ILE A 96 -2.14 1.58 -10.53
N VAL A 97 -3.44 1.84 -10.65
CA VAL A 97 -4.37 2.03 -9.54
C VAL A 97 -5.29 0.82 -9.48
N ILE A 98 -5.24 0.06 -8.39
CA ILE A 98 -6.13 -1.07 -8.14
C ILE A 98 -7.02 -0.71 -6.94
N ARG A 99 -8.31 -0.47 -7.19
CA ARG A 99 -9.25 -0.01 -6.17
C ARG A 99 -10.38 -1.00 -5.91
N TYR A 100 -11.11 -0.78 -4.82
CA TYR A 100 -12.14 -1.71 -4.32
C TYR A 100 -11.57 -3.07 -3.89
N GLU A 101 -10.32 -3.04 -3.39
CA GLU A 101 -9.63 -4.18 -2.81
C GLU A 101 -9.33 -3.99 -1.32
N GLY A 102 -9.82 -2.90 -0.74
CA GLY A 102 -9.74 -2.60 0.68
C GLY A 102 -10.61 -3.50 1.58
N PRO A 103 -10.63 -3.24 2.90
CA PRO A 103 -11.39 -4.02 3.86
C PRO A 103 -12.89 -4.15 3.50
N MET A 104 -13.56 -3.06 3.16
CA MET A 104 -14.98 -3.10 2.77
C MET A 104 -15.16 -3.48 1.30
N GLY A 105 -14.31 -2.96 0.42
CA GLY A 105 -14.44 -3.10 -1.04
C GLY A 105 -14.21 -4.53 -1.56
N GLY A 106 -13.19 -5.21 -1.03
CA GLY A 106 -12.80 -6.56 -1.45
C GLY A 106 -13.96 -7.56 -1.37
N PRO A 107 -14.63 -7.73 -0.22
CA PRO A 107 -14.22 -7.39 1.15
C PRO A 107 -13.05 -8.25 1.68
N GLY A 108 -12.42 -7.83 2.77
CA GLY A 108 -11.39 -8.61 3.48
C GLY A 108 -9.95 -8.20 3.19
N MET A 109 -9.73 -7.16 2.38
CA MET A 109 -8.41 -6.62 2.08
C MET A 109 -7.45 -7.70 1.58
N ARG A 110 -7.74 -8.32 0.42
CA ARG A 110 -6.96 -9.46 -0.08
C ARG A 110 -5.51 -9.09 -0.36
N GLU A 111 -4.62 -10.08 -0.21
CA GLU A 111 -3.21 -9.94 -0.57
C GLU A 111 -3.02 -10.17 -2.06
N MET A 112 -2.47 -9.17 -2.74
CA MET A 112 -2.16 -9.24 -4.16
C MET A 112 -0.67 -9.46 -4.35
N LEU A 113 -0.31 -10.66 -4.84
CA LEU A 113 1.05 -10.99 -5.26
C LEU A 113 1.19 -11.00 -6.79
N THR A 114 0.08 -11.25 -7.49
CA THR A 114 0.07 -11.48 -8.94
C THR A 114 0.48 -10.24 -9.73
N PRO A 115 -0.10 -9.04 -9.47
CA PRO A 115 0.26 -7.83 -10.22
C PRO A 115 1.74 -7.44 -10.05
N THR A 116 2.25 -7.51 -8.82
CA THR A 116 3.63 -7.12 -8.50
C THR A 116 4.64 -8.09 -9.08
N SER A 117 4.35 -9.40 -9.02
CA SER A 117 5.19 -10.43 -9.65
C SER A 117 5.21 -10.32 -11.16
N ALA A 118 4.07 -10.00 -11.78
CA ALA A 118 3.97 -9.81 -13.23
C ALA A 118 4.79 -8.59 -13.70
N ILE A 119 4.68 -7.45 -13.02
CA ILE A 119 5.48 -6.24 -13.30
C ILE A 119 6.98 -6.52 -13.21
N CYS A 120 7.42 -7.18 -12.13
CA CYS A 120 8.83 -7.55 -11.96
C CYS A 120 9.29 -8.56 -13.03
N GLY A 121 8.47 -9.56 -13.37
CA GLY A 121 8.76 -10.53 -14.43
C GLY A 121 8.90 -9.88 -15.82
N MET A 122 8.18 -8.78 -16.04
CA MET A 122 8.26 -7.95 -17.25
C MET A 122 9.36 -6.88 -17.19
N LYS A 123 10.11 -6.81 -16.09
CA LYS A 123 11.16 -5.80 -15.84
C LYS A 123 10.66 -4.36 -15.91
N LEU A 124 9.46 -4.14 -15.40
CA LEU A 124 8.83 -2.83 -15.30
C LEU A 124 8.85 -2.28 -13.85
N ASP A 125 9.44 -3.01 -12.91
CA ASP A 125 9.50 -2.64 -11.49
C ASP A 125 10.38 -1.41 -11.20
N SER A 126 11.20 -1.00 -12.17
CA SER A 126 11.96 0.26 -12.17
C SER A 126 11.28 1.41 -12.92
N ASP A 127 10.11 1.18 -13.52
CA ASP A 127 9.44 2.15 -14.40
C ASP A 127 7.98 2.40 -14.02
N VAL A 128 7.32 1.49 -13.30
CA VAL A 128 5.87 1.51 -13.03
C VAL A 128 5.62 1.43 -11.53
N ALA A 129 4.76 2.31 -11.03
CA ALA A 129 4.27 2.25 -9.65
C ALA A 129 2.92 1.54 -9.58
N LEU A 130 2.62 0.92 -8.42
CA LEU A 130 1.31 0.34 -8.13
C LEU A 130 0.76 0.97 -6.86
N ILE A 131 -0.51 1.38 -6.88
CA ILE A 131 -1.23 1.89 -5.71
C ILE A 131 -2.53 1.11 -5.49
N THR A 132 -2.87 0.84 -4.24
CA THR A 132 -4.12 0.15 -3.90
C THR A 132 -4.64 0.47 -2.50
N ASP A 133 -5.95 0.41 -2.33
CA ASP A 133 -6.62 0.37 -1.03
C ASP A 133 -6.57 -1.01 -0.37
N GLY A 134 -6.17 -2.06 -1.10
CA GLY A 134 -5.88 -3.40 -0.61
C GLY A 134 -4.47 -3.54 -0.02
N ARG A 135 -3.91 -4.77 -0.04
CA ARG A 135 -2.55 -5.06 0.44
C ARG A 135 -1.72 -5.82 -0.58
N PHE A 136 -0.43 -5.52 -0.62
CA PHE A 136 0.56 -6.27 -1.39
C PHE A 136 1.29 -7.28 -0.51
N SER A 137 1.85 -8.32 -1.14
CA SER A 137 2.59 -9.33 -0.41
C SER A 137 3.93 -8.84 0.15
N GLY A 138 4.38 -9.38 1.28
CA GLY A 138 5.66 -9.03 1.90
C GLY A 138 6.90 -9.30 1.02
N GLY A 139 6.76 -10.17 0.01
CA GLY A 139 7.77 -10.46 -1.00
C GLY A 139 7.85 -9.45 -2.15
N THR A 140 6.97 -8.45 -2.17
CA THR A 140 6.88 -7.45 -3.23
C THR A 140 8.16 -6.64 -3.38
N ARG A 141 8.49 -6.32 -4.65
CA ARG A 141 9.56 -5.42 -5.10
C ARG A 141 8.95 -4.27 -5.91
N GLY A 142 9.68 -3.16 -6.00
CA GLY A 142 9.24 -1.96 -6.71
C GLY A 142 8.34 -1.05 -5.88
N ALA A 143 7.91 0.06 -6.48
CA ALA A 143 7.05 1.07 -5.87
C ALA A 143 5.60 0.58 -5.76
N ALA A 144 5.35 -0.35 -4.84
CA ALA A 144 4.03 -0.90 -4.55
C ALA A 144 3.50 -0.34 -3.23
N ILE A 145 2.53 0.56 -3.33
CA ILE A 145 1.92 1.31 -2.22
C ILE A 145 0.54 0.73 -1.90
N GLY A 146 0.41 0.13 -0.73
CA GLY A 146 -0.86 -0.46 -0.27
C GLY A 146 -1.51 0.35 0.84
N HIS A 147 -2.67 -0.12 1.28
CA HIS A 147 -3.38 0.39 2.46
C HIS A 147 -3.83 1.86 2.29
N VAL A 148 -4.07 2.31 1.06
CA VAL A 148 -4.58 3.66 0.79
C VAL A 148 -5.87 3.87 1.57
N SER A 149 -5.82 4.83 2.50
CA SER A 149 -6.90 5.12 3.43
C SER A 149 -7.34 6.58 3.31
N PRO A 150 -8.65 6.87 3.19
CA PRO A 150 -9.77 5.93 3.10
C PRO A 150 -9.77 5.06 1.82
N GLU A 151 -10.32 3.86 1.92
CA GLU A 151 -10.47 2.96 0.76
C GLU A 151 -11.51 3.48 -0.24
N ALA A 152 -11.50 2.95 -1.46
CA ALA A 152 -12.41 3.40 -2.51
C ALA A 152 -13.89 3.19 -2.14
N MET A 153 -14.22 2.05 -1.55
CA MET A 153 -15.59 1.74 -1.12
C MET A 153 -16.13 2.70 -0.03
N GLN A 154 -15.23 3.43 0.65
CA GLN A 154 -15.58 4.45 1.65
C GLN A 154 -15.58 5.87 1.07
N GLY A 155 -15.41 6.03 -0.24
CA GLY A 155 -15.35 7.34 -0.90
C GLY A 155 -14.02 8.07 -0.73
N GLY A 156 -12.92 7.34 -0.51
CA GLY A 156 -11.57 7.92 -0.55
C GLY A 156 -11.23 8.47 -1.93
N ILE A 157 -10.24 9.36 -2.02
CA ILE A 157 -9.84 9.99 -3.29
C ILE A 157 -9.40 8.95 -4.34
N ILE A 158 -8.87 7.79 -3.92
CA ILE A 158 -8.58 6.68 -4.82
C ILE A 158 -9.81 6.19 -5.62
N ALA A 159 -11.04 6.40 -5.12
CA ALA A 159 -12.28 6.03 -5.80
C ALA A 159 -12.58 6.89 -7.04
N ILE A 160 -12.04 8.12 -7.10
CA ILE A 160 -12.35 9.10 -8.16
C ILE A 160 -11.20 9.35 -9.14
N ILE A 161 -10.10 8.60 -8.99
CA ILE A 161 -9.02 8.61 -9.97
C ILE A 161 -9.57 8.05 -11.30
N GLN A 162 -9.24 8.74 -12.37
CA GLN A 162 -9.61 8.39 -13.74
C GLN A 162 -8.36 8.09 -14.56
N GLU A 163 -8.57 7.35 -15.66
CA GLU A 163 -7.52 7.03 -16.63
C GLU A 163 -6.81 8.30 -17.13
N GLY A 164 -5.48 8.28 -17.07
CA GLY A 164 -4.63 9.39 -17.51
C GLY A 164 -4.41 10.51 -16.49
N ASP A 165 -5.10 10.51 -15.34
CA ASP A 165 -4.81 11.50 -14.28
C ASP A 165 -3.35 11.38 -13.82
N ILE A 166 -2.69 12.50 -13.57
CA ILE A 166 -1.30 12.47 -13.11
C ILE A 166 -1.25 12.20 -11.60
N ILE A 167 -0.53 11.15 -11.21
CA ILE A 167 -0.26 10.80 -9.82
C ILE A 167 1.22 11.07 -9.53
N SER A 168 1.47 11.73 -8.40
CA SER A 168 2.80 12.10 -7.92
C SER A 168 3.08 11.36 -6.62
N ILE A 169 4.14 10.57 -6.62
CA ILE A 169 4.61 9.74 -5.51
C ILE A 169 6.00 10.23 -5.14
N ASP A 170 6.17 10.66 -3.90
CA ASP A 170 7.45 11.12 -3.36
C ASP A 170 7.68 10.42 -2.02
N ILE A 171 8.32 9.26 -2.09
CA ILE A 171 8.58 8.38 -0.94
C ILE A 171 9.53 9.08 0.04
N SER A 172 10.53 9.80 -0.48
CA SER A 172 11.51 10.54 0.31
C SER A 172 10.85 11.60 1.19
N ASN A 173 9.88 12.35 0.66
CA ASN A 173 9.12 13.35 1.42
C ASN A 173 7.81 12.81 2.01
N LYS A 174 7.56 11.50 1.89
CA LYS A 174 6.37 10.82 2.41
C LYS A 174 5.05 11.36 1.87
N LYS A 175 5.01 11.68 0.56
CA LYS A 175 3.87 12.30 -0.12
C LYS A 175 3.30 11.43 -1.24
N ILE A 176 1.97 11.45 -1.38
CA ILE A 176 1.25 10.85 -2.52
C ILE A 176 0.06 11.72 -2.90
N ASN A 177 0.03 12.23 -4.14
CA ASN A 177 -1.00 13.17 -4.56
C ASN A 177 -1.50 12.93 -5.99
N LEU A 178 -2.80 13.14 -6.17
CA LEU A 178 -3.47 13.27 -7.46
C LEU A 178 -3.35 14.74 -7.90
N LYS A 179 -2.80 14.98 -9.09
CA LYS A 179 -2.49 16.33 -9.63
C LYS A 179 -3.68 16.91 -10.40
N ILE A 180 -4.79 17.07 -9.70
CA ILE A 180 -5.98 17.80 -10.17
C ILE A 180 -6.34 18.87 -9.13
N SER A 181 -7.20 19.81 -9.50
CA SER A 181 -7.61 20.87 -8.57
C SER A 181 -8.54 20.33 -7.47
N ASP A 182 -8.60 21.06 -6.34
CA ASP A 182 -9.53 20.72 -5.25
C ASP A 182 -10.99 20.85 -5.69
N GLU A 183 -11.29 21.74 -6.65
CA GLU A 183 -12.61 21.88 -7.27
C GLU A 183 -13.00 20.61 -8.03
N GLU A 184 -12.10 20.09 -8.86
CA GLU A 184 -12.33 18.86 -9.62
C GLU A 184 -12.50 17.65 -8.68
N ILE A 185 -11.68 17.56 -7.63
CA ILE A 185 -11.82 16.51 -6.60
C ILE A 185 -13.22 16.56 -5.98
N LYS A 186 -13.68 17.75 -5.57
CA LYS A 186 -15.01 17.93 -4.97
C LYS A 186 -16.12 17.55 -5.95
N GLU A 187 -16.02 17.99 -7.21
CA GLU A 187 -17.00 17.66 -8.24
C GLU A 187 -17.08 16.15 -8.48
N ARG A 188 -15.94 15.47 -8.64
CA ARG A 188 -15.90 14.03 -8.84
C ARG A 188 -16.43 13.26 -7.63
N LEU A 189 -16.10 13.69 -6.41
CA LEU A 189 -16.64 13.08 -5.18
C LEU A 189 -18.15 13.28 -5.03
N LEU A 190 -18.70 14.43 -5.44
CA LEU A 190 -20.15 14.68 -5.43
C LEU A 190 -20.89 13.77 -6.42
N ASN A 191 -20.28 13.46 -7.55
CA ASN A 191 -20.85 12.59 -8.58
C ASN A 191 -20.57 11.10 -8.32
N TRP A 192 -19.68 10.77 -7.38
CA TRP A 192 -19.32 9.39 -7.09
C TRP A 192 -20.38 8.70 -6.24
N THR A 193 -20.73 7.48 -6.65
CA THR A 193 -21.60 6.59 -5.87
C THR A 193 -20.87 5.28 -5.67
N ALA A 194 -20.87 4.78 -4.44
CA ALA A 194 -20.26 3.48 -4.13
C ALA A 194 -20.88 2.38 -5.00
N PRO A 195 -20.06 1.51 -5.61
CA PRO A 195 -20.58 0.38 -6.37
C PRO A 195 -21.28 -0.63 -5.44
N GLU A 196 -22.11 -1.48 -6.02
CA GLU A 196 -22.75 -2.58 -5.28
C GLU A 196 -21.68 -3.51 -4.64
N PRO A 197 -21.84 -3.92 -3.37
CA PRO A 197 -20.88 -4.82 -2.74
C PRO A 197 -20.76 -6.15 -3.49
N LYS A 198 -19.52 -6.59 -3.73
CA LYS A 198 -19.22 -7.88 -4.39
C LYS A 198 -19.86 -9.07 -3.66
N ILE A 199 -20.00 -9.00 -2.34
CA ILE A 199 -20.60 -10.04 -1.49
C ILE A 199 -21.67 -9.41 -0.57
N THR A 200 -22.93 -9.82 -0.75
CA THR A 200 -24.09 -9.21 -0.08
C THR A 200 -24.66 -10.04 1.08
N HIS A 201 -24.23 -11.29 1.26
CA HIS A 201 -24.70 -12.19 2.31
C HIS A 201 -23.55 -12.92 3.02
N GLY A 202 -23.87 -13.59 4.14
CA GLY A 202 -22.91 -14.37 4.92
C GLY A 202 -21.91 -13.51 5.71
N TYR A 203 -20.80 -14.14 6.11
CA TYR A 203 -19.82 -13.52 7.00
C TYR A 203 -19.08 -12.34 6.37
N MET A 204 -18.72 -12.41 5.08
CA MET A 204 -18.02 -11.31 4.39
C MET A 204 -18.88 -10.05 4.28
N ALA A 205 -20.20 -10.19 4.07
CA ALA A 205 -21.12 -9.05 4.10
C ALA A 205 -21.21 -8.42 5.51
N ARG A 206 -21.16 -9.24 6.58
CA ARG A 206 -21.07 -8.74 7.96
C ARG A 206 -19.73 -8.03 8.21
N TYR A 207 -18.64 -8.63 7.76
CA TYR A 207 -17.29 -8.05 7.86
C TYR A 207 -17.26 -6.66 7.22
N ALA A 208 -17.69 -6.52 5.96
CA ALA A 208 -17.71 -5.26 5.23
C ALA A 208 -18.47 -4.15 5.97
N LYS A 209 -19.60 -4.48 6.60
CA LYS A 209 -20.41 -3.52 7.36
C LYS A 209 -19.76 -3.07 8.68
N MET A 210 -18.95 -3.93 9.30
CA MET A 210 -18.42 -3.72 10.66
C MET A 210 -16.96 -3.31 10.69
N VAL A 211 -16.19 -3.55 9.62
CA VAL A 211 -14.75 -3.32 9.60
C VAL A 211 -14.42 -1.83 9.61
N SER A 212 -13.33 -1.48 10.31
CA SER A 212 -12.72 -0.15 10.27
C SER A 212 -11.72 -0.02 9.12
N SER A 213 -11.27 1.21 8.85
CA SER A 213 -10.24 1.47 7.83
C SER A 213 -8.94 0.71 8.12
N ALA A 214 -8.16 0.43 7.08
CA ALA A 214 -6.83 -0.15 7.19
C ALA A 214 -5.90 0.70 8.08
N SER A 215 -6.05 2.03 8.08
CA SER A 215 -5.32 2.94 8.97
C SER A 215 -5.57 2.70 10.46
N LYS A 216 -6.68 2.03 10.81
CA LYS A 216 -7.03 1.63 12.18
C LYS A 216 -6.76 0.14 12.46
N GLY A 217 -6.06 -0.53 11.55
CA GLY A 217 -5.73 -1.95 11.64
C GLY A 217 -6.86 -2.89 11.21
N ALA A 218 -7.87 -2.40 10.47
CA ALA A 218 -9.01 -3.18 9.97
C ALA A 218 -9.72 -4.02 11.07
N VAL A 219 -9.77 -3.51 12.29
CA VAL A 219 -10.52 -4.11 13.40
C VAL A 219 -12.01 -3.91 13.23
N PHE A 220 -12.84 -4.74 13.87
CA PHE A 220 -14.27 -4.44 13.95
C PHE A 220 -14.52 -3.20 14.79
N LYS A 221 -15.35 -2.30 14.26
CA LYS A 221 -15.88 -1.16 14.99
C LYS A 221 -16.65 -1.72 16.20
N THR A 222 -16.17 -1.39 17.39
CA THR A 222 -16.83 -1.67 18.67
C THR A 222 -17.99 -0.72 18.89
#